data_AF-A0A137QWE1-F1
#
_entry.id   AF-A0A137QWE1-F1
#
_cell.length_a   1.000
_cell.length_b   1.000
_cell.length_c   1.000
_cell.angle_alpha   90.00
_cell.angle_beta   90.00
_cell.angle_gamma   90.00
#
_symmetry.space_group_name_H-M   'P 1'
#
loop_
_entity.id
_entity.type
_entity.pdbx_description
1 polymer ?
#
loop_
_entity_poly.entity_id
_entity_poly.type
_entity_poly.pdbx_seq_one_letter_code
_entity_poly.pdbx_strand_id
1 'polypeptide(L)'
;MHQAHNLPRDTFVSNFEYVHEDKRFTPPRTGYSPLGRPNQAAELNHFTRKMISTIKEFSKTESRKYPPPGDLRAPDDDNLFSDKYPEYLDSENQKLSYWIKSAHIDRNGEPFYGTAHGYLCWGHHFGVHRIVEAALIPDIFWNFISASGRLASGAYKNATYGRVVKVVTVTMDYEAQQIPHWVFYGIRGRLDDKERLPNVDPVQLHGYLKHLFRLFYCYNMVMV
;
A
#
# COMPACT_ATOMS: atom_id res chain seq x y z
N MET A 1 12.70 3.59 8.03
CA MET A 1 13.35 4.03 6.78
C MET A 1 13.66 5.51 6.91
N HIS A 2 14.84 5.96 6.48
CA HIS A 2 15.37 7.31 6.73
C HIS A 2 14.66 8.44 5.94
N GLN A 3 13.61 8.22 5.13
CA GLN A 3 12.86 9.38 4.59
C GLN A 3 11.35 9.28 4.73
N ALA A 4 10.82 8.19 5.31
CA ALA A 4 9.40 8.14 5.67
C ALA A 4 9.03 9.15 6.77
N HIS A 5 10.03 9.60 7.54
CA HIS A 5 9.89 10.70 8.52
C HIS A 5 9.81 12.08 7.87
N ASN A 6 10.10 12.22 6.57
CA ASN A 6 9.99 13.50 5.85
C ASN A 6 8.56 13.82 5.40
N LEU A 7 7.63 12.88 5.58
CA LEU A 7 6.22 13.13 5.28
C LEU A 7 5.63 14.09 6.33
N PRO A 8 4.87 15.14 5.93
CA PRO A 8 4.27 16.09 6.86
C PRO A 8 3.04 15.48 7.56
N ARG A 9 3.28 14.47 8.39
CA ARG A 9 2.26 13.65 9.07
C ARG A 9 1.42 14.47 10.03
N ASP A 10 2.04 15.39 10.76
CA ASP A 10 1.33 16.24 11.73
C ASP A 10 0.37 17.20 11.00
N THR A 11 0.81 17.78 9.89
CA THR A 11 -0.05 18.59 9.01
C THR A 11 -1.21 17.75 8.47
N PHE A 12 -0.94 16.52 8.02
CA PHE A 12 -1.99 15.62 7.56
C PHE A 12 -3.02 15.31 8.66
N VAL A 13 -2.56 14.93 9.87
CA VAL A 13 -3.44 14.63 11.00
C VAL A 13 -4.26 15.85 11.43
N SER A 14 -3.67 17.05 11.40
CA SER A 14 -4.34 18.30 11.81
C SER A 14 -5.56 18.67 10.98
N ASN A 15 -5.78 17.99 9.84
CA ASN A 15 -6.94 18.18 8.97
C ASN A 15 -8.16 17.33 9.35
N PHE A 16 -8.02 16.47 10.35
CA PHE A 16 -9.08 15.57 10.78
C PHE A 16 -9.32 15.69 12.27
N GLU A 17 -10.59 15.62 12.65
CA GLU A 17 -11.00 15.37 14.02
C GLU A 17 -11.48 13.93 14.17
N TYR A 18 -11.47 13.46 15.41
CA TYR A 18 -12.12 12.20 15.73
C TYR A 18 -13.47 12.46 16.36
N VAL A 19 -14.46 11.78 15.82
CA VAL A 19 -15.85 11.91 16.22
C VAL A 19 -16.30 10.59 16.82
N HIS A 20 -16.72 10.64 18.07
CA HIS A 20 -17.49 9.57 18.70
C HIS A 20 -18.94 9.69 18.25
N GLU A 21 -19.55 8.58 17.84
CA GLU A 21 -20.97 8.52 17.46
C GLU A 21 -21.40 9.61 16.48
N ASP A 22 -20.73 9.68 15.34
CA ASP A 22 -21.07 10.63 14.28
C ASP A 22 -22.51 10.42 13.78
N LYS A 23 -23.39 11.34 14.19
CA LYS A 23 -24.83 11.33 13.92
C LYS A 23 -25.18 11.61 12.46
N ARG A 24 -24.20 11.97 11.61
CA ARG A 24 -24.41 12.09 10.16
C ARG A 24 -24.64 10.73 9.49
N PHE A 25 -24.33 9.63 10.17
CA PHE A 25 -24.55 8.27 9.68
C PHE A 25 -25.61 7.54 10.52
N THR A 26 -26.37 6.65 9.87
CA THR A 26 -27.30 5.74 10.54
C THR A 26 -26.93 4.28 10.19
N PRO A 27 -26.55 3.44 11.18
CA PRO A 27 -26.33 3.79 12.58
C PRO A 27 -25.14 4.76 12.76
N PRO A 28 -25.08 5.53 13.87
CA PRO A 28 -23.96 6.43 14.15
C PRO A 28 -22.62 5.71 14.11
N ARG A 29 -21.58 6.40 13.64
CA ARG A 29 -20.26 5.79 13.40
C ARG A 29 -19.17 6.50 14.19
N THR A 30 -18.31 5.73 14.82
CA THR A 30 -17.09 6.27 15.43
C THR A 30 -15.95 6.23 14.42
N GLY A 31 -15.28 7.35 14.20
CA GLY A 31 -14.24 7.46 13.19
C GLY A 31 -13.68 8.88 13.05
N TYR A 32 -13.08 9.15 11.89
CA TYR A 32 -12.42 10.43 11.60
C TYR A 32 -13.21 11.23 10.59
N SER A 33 -13.23 12.55 10.79
CA SER A 33 -13.97 13.48 9.97
C SER A 33 -13.10 14.65 9.53
N PRO A 34 -13.26 15.14 8.29
CA PRO A 34 -12.61 16.36 7.85
C PRO A 34 -13.12 17.55 8.67
N LEU A 35 -12.22 18.45 9.06
CA LEU A 35 -12.58 19.67 9.79
C LEU A 35 -13.30 20.72 8.93
N GLY A 36 -13.14 20.67 7.60
CA GLY A 36 -13.76 21.63 6.68
C GLY A 36 -13.15 23.04 6.73
N ARG A 37 -11.88 23.17 7.13
CA ARG A 37 -11.19 24.47 7.20
C ARG A 37 -10.95 25.03 5.78
N PRO A 38 -10.92 26.37 5.59
CA PRO A 38 -10.71 26.97 4.26
C PRO A 38 -9.48 26.46 3.50
N ASN A 39 -8.38 26.19 4.21
CA ASN A 39 -7.11 25.74 3.60
C ASN A 39 -6.91 24.22 3.57
N GLN A 40 -7.87 23.43 4.08
CA GLN A 40 -7.70 21.99 4.25
C GLN A 40 -7.39 21.28 2.93
N ALA A 41 -8.08 21.63 1.84
CA ALA A 41 -7.80 21.03 0.53
C ALA A 41 -6.37 21.31 0.04
N ALA A 42 -5.86 22.53 0.26
CA ALA A 42 -4.50 22.90 -0.11
C ALA A 42 -3.44 22.14 0.71
N GLU A 43 -3.67 21.97 2.01
CA GLU A 43 -2.79 21.21 2.90
C GLU A 43 -2.75 19.72 2.53
N LEU A 44 -3.91 19.11 2.24
CA LEU A 44 -3.99 17.72 1.78
C LEU A 44 -3.30 17.54 0.42
N ASN A 45 -3.46 18.48 -0.51
CA ASN A 45 -2.74 18.46 -1.78
C ASN A 45 -1.23 18.59 -1.60
N HIS A 46 -0.77 19.42 -0.66
CA HIS A 46 0.65 19.53 -0.32
C HIS A 46 1.20 18.20 0.21
N PHE A 47 0.48 17.55 1.14
CA PHE A 47 0.83 16.23 1.66
C PHE A 47 0.98 15.21 0.53
N THR A 48 -0.02 15.10 -0.37
CA THR A 48 0.01 14.17 -1.51
C THR A 48 1.23 14.41 -2.40
N ARG A 49 1.54 15.67 -2.75
CA ARG A 49 2.72 16.01 -3.56
C ARG A 49 4.02 15.63 -2.88
N LYS A 50 4.14 15.85 -1.57
CA LYS A 50 5.32 15.44 -0.79
C LYS A 50 5.47 13.92 -0.75
N MET A 51 4.38 13.19 -0.53
CA MET A 51 4.40 11.72 -0.56
C MET A 51 4.88 11.17 -1.91
N ILE A 52 4.32 11.69 -3.01
CA ILE A 52 4.74 11.32 -4.38
C ILE A 52 6.23 11.63 -4.59
N SER A 53 6.68 12.83 -4.19
CA SER A 53 8.09 13.22 -4.33
C SER A 53 9.02 12.28 -3.57
N THR A 54 8.67 11.91 -2.33
CA THR A 54 9.45 10.97 -1.52
C THR A 54 9.54 9.60 -2.18
N ILE A 55 8.43 9.06 -2.69
CA ILE A 55 8.42 7.77 -3.41
C ILE A 55 9.34 7.83 -4.64
N LYS A 56 9.28 8.91 -5.44
CA LYS A 56 10.13 9.10 -6.62
C LYS A 56 11.61 9.21 -6.26
N GLU A 57 11.95 9.94 -5.21
CA GLU A 57 13.33 10.10 -4.75
C GLU A 57 13.92 8.76 -4.29
N PHE A 58 13.14 7.97 -3.55
CA PHE A 58 13.54 6.62 -3.17
C PHE A 58 13.71 5.70 -4.36
N SER A 59 12.73 5.68 -5.27
CA SER A 59 12.79 4.87 -6.48
C SER A 59 14.04 5.20 -7.31
N LYS A 60 14.39 6.48 -7.48
CA LYS A 60 15.62 6.92 -8.16
C LYS A 60 16.89 6.51 -7.42
N THR A 61 16.88 6.58 -6.09
CA THR A 61 18.03 6.18 -5.26
C THR A 61 18.24 4.67 -5.32
N GLU A 62 17.14 3.92 -5.27
CA GLU A 62 17.13 2.45 -5.29
C GLU A 62 17.50 1.93 -6.68
N SER A 63 16.97 2.52 -7.76
CA SER A 63 17.28 2.11 -9.14
C SER A 63 18.75 2.23 -9.50
N ARG A 64 19.49 3.17 -8.90
CA ARG A 64 20.96 3.31 -9.08
C ARG A 64 21.76 2.12 -8.58
N LYS A 65 21.18 1.24 -7.74
CA LYS A 65 21.85 0.02 -7.28
C LYS A 65 21.85 -1.08 -8.34
N TYR A 66 21.01 -0.94 -9.37
CA TYR A 66 20.87 -1.93 -10.42
C TYR A 66 21.56 -1.43 -11.70
N PRO A 67 22.10 -2.34 -12.53
CA PRO A 67 22.64 -2.00 -13.83
C PRO A 67 21.63 -1.24 -14.73
N PRO A 68 22.08 -0.47 -15.74
CA PRO A 68 21.20 0.08 -16.76
C PRO A 68 20.32 -1.00 -17.41
N PRO A 69 19.11 -0.69 -17.90
CA PRO A 69 18.16 -1.69 -18.41
C PRO A 69 18.74 -2.68 -19.44
N GLY A 70 19.72 -2.25 -20.25
CA GLY A 70 20.42 -3.10 -21.23
C GLY A 70 21.43 -4.09 -20.63
N ASP A 71 21.89 -3.87 -19.41
CA ASP A 71 22.89 -4.66 -18.69
C ASP A 71 22.32 -5.33 -17.42
N LEU A 72 21.00 -5.26 -17.22
CA LEU A 72 20.31 -5.89 -16.08
C LEU A 72 20.46 -7.42 -16.15
N ARG A 73 21.49 -7.95 -15.50
CA ARG A 73 21.44 -9.31 -14.97
C ARG A 73 20.50 -9.30 -13.76
N ALA A 74 19.52 -10.19 -13.81
CA ALA A 74 18.57 -10.41 -12.73
C ALA A 74 19.34 -10.57 -11.40
N PRO A 75 18.91 -9.88 -10.32
CA PRO A 75 19.37 -10.25 -8.98
C PRO A 75 19.01 -11.72 -8.76
N ASP A 76 19.99 -12.53 -8.35
CA ASP A 76 19.79 -13.97 -8.17
C ASP A 76 18.85 -14.31 -6.99
N ASP A 77 18.51 -13.33 -6.15
CA ASP A 77 17.86 -13.55 -4.85
C ASP A 77 16.84 -12.47 -4.42
N ASP A 78 16.03 -11.94 -5.34
CA ASP A 78 14.97 -10.95 -5.03
C ASP A 78 13.56 -11.49 -5.31
N ASN A 79 13.13 -12.48 -4.53
CA ASN A 79 11.72 -12.86 -4.51
C ASN A 79 10.87 -11.69 -3.96
N LEU A 80 9.87 -11.27 -4.73
CA LEU A 80 8.92 -10.21 -4.38
C LEU A 80 8.05 -10.60 -3.17
N PHE A 81 7.86 -11.90 -2.96
CA PHE A 81 7.01 -12.49 -1.91
C PHE A 81 7.71 -13.71 -1.29
N SER A 82 7.12 -14.30 -0.24
CA SER A 82 7.58 -15.61 0.29
C SER A 82 7.06 -16.76 -0.57
N ASP A 83 7.78 -17.89 -0.63
CA ASP A 83 7.43 -19.14 -1.36
C ASP A 83 6.15 -19.87 -0.88
N LYS A 84 5.31 -19.19 -0.12
CA LYS A 84 4.14 -19.73 0.58
C LYS A 84 2.90 -19.90 -0.32
N TYR A 85 2.98 -19.51 -1.60
CA TYR A 85 1.85 -19.51 -2.54
C TYR A 85 2.25 -20.04 -3.94
N PRO A 86 2.70 -21.30 -4.03
CA PRO A 86 3.21 -21.89 -5.27
C PRO A 86 2.18 -21.99 -6.39
N GLU A 87 0.87 -21.90 -6.08
CA GLU A 87 -0.20 -21.88 -7.07
C GLU A 87 -0.24 -20.60 -7.94
N TYR A 88 0.41 -19.52 -7.51
CA TYR A 88 0.44 -18.22 -8.20
C TYR A 88 1.85 -17.68 -8.41
N LEU A 89 2.77 -18.06 -7.53
CA LEU A 89 4.11 -17.51 -7.45
C LEU A 89 5.13 -18.63 -7.52
N ASP A 90 5.90 -18.67 -8.60
CA ASP A 90 6.98 -19.64 -8.81
C ASP A 90 8.35 -18.98 -8.70
N SER A 91 9.41 -19.78 -8.77
CA SER A 91 10.79 -19.30 -8.64
C SER A 91 11.21 -18.31 -9.73
N GLU A 92 10.45 -18.19 -10.82
CA GLU A 92 10.72 -17.23 -11.89
C GLU A 92 9.90 -15.95 -11.72
N ASN A 93 8.58 -16.05 -11.58
CA ASN A 93 7.68 -14.90 -11.52
C ASN A 93 7.72 -14.15 -10.17
N GLN A 94 8.42 -14.69 -9.17
CA GLN A 94 8.73 -13.95 -7.96
C GLN A 94 9.89 -12.98 -8.15
N LYS A 95 10.74 -13.15 -9.17
CA LYS A 95 11.90 -12.29 -9.39
C LYS A 95 11.48 -10.97 -10.01
N LEU A 96 11.96 -9.85 -9.46
CA LEU A 96 11.73 -8.53 -10.06
C LEU A 96 12.15 -8.49 -11.54
N SER A 97 13.21 -9.21 -11.90
CA SER A 97 13.70 -9.32 -13.28
C SER A 97 12.75 -10.01 -14.25
N TYR A 98 11.91 -10.94 -13.78
CA TYR A 98 10.90 -11.57 -14.62
C TYR A 98 9.95 -10.50 -15.11
N TRP A 99 9.44 -9.68 -14.18
CA TRP A 99 8.56 -8.57 -14.51
C TRP A 99 9.25 -7.57 -15.42
N ILE A 100 10.48 -7.16 -15.14
CA ILE A 100 11.21 -6.23 -16.02
C ILE A 100 11.33 -6.75 -17.47
N LYS A 101 11.62 -8.04 -17.64
CA LYS A 101 11.72 -8.67 -18.96
C LYS A 101 10.38 -8.86 -19.65
N SER A 102 9.30 -8.98 -18.88
CA SER A 102 7.96 -9.15 -19.41
C SER A 102 7.39 -7.85 -20.00
N ALA A 103 8.08 -6.71 -19.95
CA ALA A 103 7.60 -5.47 -20.56
C ALA A 103 7.35 -5.65 -22.07
N HIS A 104 6.21 -5.19 -22.57
CA HIS A 104 6.06 -4.93 -24.00
C HIS A 104 6.84 -3.68 -24.36
N ILE A 105 7.32 -3.57 -25.59
CA ILE A 105 7.90 -2.32 -26.10
C ILE A 105 6.79 -1.54 -26.80
N ASP A 106 6.57 -0.29 -26.40
CA ASP A 106 5.59 0.58 -27.02
C ASP A 106 6.08 1.11 -28.38
N ARG A 107 5.25 1.93 -29.04
CA ARG A 107 5.59 2.50 -30.36
C ARG A 107 6.76 3.48 -30.33
N ASN A 108 7.14 3.97 -29.16
CA ASN A 108 8.25 4.89 -28.95
C ASN A 108 9.54 4.17 -28.54
N GLY A 109 9.51 2.85 -28.39
CA GLY A 109 10.64 2.06 -27.92
C GLY A 109 10.75 1.96 -26.40
N GLU A 110 9.74 2.45 -25.66
CA GLU A 110 9.75 2.46 -24.21
C GLU A 110 9.07 1.20 -23.64
N PRO A 111 9.59 0.64 -22.53
CA PRO A 111 8.95 -0.49 -21.87
C PRO A 111 7.57 -0.08 -21.30
N PHE A 112 6.55 -0.88 -21.63
CA PHE A 112 5.17 -0.71 -21.22
C PHE A 112 4.59 -2.03 -20.69
N TYR A 113 3.87 -1.93 -19.59
CA TYR A 113 3.20 -3.05 -18.95
C TYR A 113 1.69 -2.93 -19.12
N GLY A 114 1.13 -3.78 -19.98
CA GLY A 114 -0.31 -3.90 -20.21
C GLY A 114 -0.99 -5.00 -19.39
N THR A 115 -2.30 -5.11 -19.56
CA THR A 115 -3.18 -6.10 -18.91
C THR A 115 -2.87 -7.55 -19.25
N ALA A 116 -2.13 -7.80 -20.34
CA ALA A 116 -1.73 -9.14 -20.79
C ALA A 116 -0.59 -9.77 -19.96
N HIS A 117 0.13 -8.97 -19.15
CA HIS A 117 1.21 -9.48 -18.29
C HIS A 117 0.72 -10.04 -16.95
N GLY A 118 -0.59 -10.07 -16.72
CA GLY A 118 -1.17 -10.46 -15.45
C GLY A 118 -1.43 -11.96 -15.36
N TYR A 119 -0.65 -12.66 -14.54
CA TYR A 119 -1.21 -13.66 -13.62
C TYR A 119 -1.99 -12.97 -12.47
N LEU A 120 -2.61 -11.80 -12.76
CA LEU A 120 -3.12 -10.76 -11.85
C LEU A 120 -4.23 -9.90 -12.52
N CYS A 121 -5.13 -10.45 -13.36
CA CYS A 121 -6.12 -9.64 -14.11
C CYS A 121 -7.54 -10.23 -14.29
N TRP A 122 -8.57 -9.46 -13.88
CA TRP A 122 -9.64 -8.94 -14.78
C TRP A 122 -10.50 -7.87 -14.07
N GLY A 123 -11.35 -7.14 -14.80
CA GLY A 123 -12.41 -6.31 -14.22
C GLY A 123 -12.22 -4.80 -14.27
N HIS A 124 -11.71 -4.19 -13.20
CA HIS A 124 -11.91 -2.74 -13.00
C HIS A 124 -10.75 -1.94 -12.38
N HIS A 125 -9.69 -2.56 -11.85
CA HIS A 125 -8.43 -1.91 -11.41
C HIS A 125 -7.29 -2.95 -11.49
N PHE A 126 -6.21 -2.72 -12.25
CA PHE A 126 -5.40 -3.83 -12.82
C PHE A 126 -3.92 -3.88 -12.39
N GLY A 127 -3.39 -5.09 -12.14
CA GLY A 127 -1.95 -5.39 -12.07
C GLY A 127 -1.20 -4.77 -10.88
N VAL A 128 0.08 -4.41 -11.09
CA VAL A 128 0.93 -3.81 -10.05
C VAL A 128 0.32 -2.51 -9.47
N HIS A 129 -0.53 -1.81 -10.23
CA HIS A 129 -1.27 -0.64 -9.73
C HIS A 129 -2.18 -0.99 -8.55
N ARG A 130 -2.86 -2.15 -8.61
CA ARG A 130 -3.79 -2.56 -7.54
C ARG A 130 -3.04 -2.96 -6.27
N ILE A 131 -1.86 -3.55 -6.41
CA ILE A 131 -0.95 -3.83 -5.29
C ILE A 131 -0.59 -2.51 -4.58
N VAL A 132 -0.25 -1.46 -5.34
CA VAL A 132 0.05 -0.14 -4.78
C VAL A 132 -1.17 0.52 -4.15
N GLU A 133 -2.34 0.45 -4.78
CA GLU A 133 -3.56 1.01 -4.21
C GLU A 133 -3.95 0.31 -2.90
N ALA A 134 -3.90 -1.03 -2.88
CA ALA A 134 -4.17 -1.84 -1.70
C ALA A 134 -3.14 -1.57 -0.59
N ALA A 135 -1.89 -1.26 -0.95
CA ALA A 135 -0.85 -0.84 0.00
C ALA A 135 -1.03 0.60 0.50
N LEU A 136 -1.53 1.52 -0.33
CA LEU A 136 -1.67 2.94 -0.01
C LEU A 136 -2.67 3.18 1.12
N ILE A 137 -3.81 2.50 1.08
CA ILE A 137 -4.89 2.66 2.08
C ILE A 137 -4.39 2.35 3.51
N PRO A 138 -3.84 1.16 3.81
CA PRO A 138 -3.35 0.85 5.14
C PRO A 138 -2.10 1.63 5.51
N ASP A 139 -1.22 2.00 4.55
CA ASP A 139 -0.08 2.87 4.85
C ASP A 139 -0.53 4.24 5.36
N ILE A 140 -1.44 4.92 4.66
CA ILE A 140 -2.00 6.20 5.10
C ILE A 140 -2.69 6.05 6.46
N PHE A 141 -3.54 5.02 6.60
CA PHE A 141 -4.30 4.78 7.83
C PHE A 141 -3.38 4.62 9.04
N TRP A 142 -2.40 3.74 8.97
CA TRP A 142 -1.54 3.45 10.12
C TRP A 142 -0.56 4.58 10.44
N ASN A 143 -0.03 5.27 9.42
CA ASN A 143 0.77 6.47 9.66
C ASN A 143 -0.06 7.56 10.37
N PHE A 144 -1.34 7.69 10.01
CA PHE A 144 -2.27 8.60 10.66
C PHE A 144 -2.62 8.19 12.10
N ILE A 145 -2.91 6.90 12.34
CA ILE A 145 -3.16 6.37 13.69
C ILE A 145 -1.93 6.57 14.59
N SER A 146 -0.73 6.34 14.05
CA SER A 146 0.53 6.55 14.77
C SER A 146 0.73 8.03 15.13
N ALA A 147 0.55 8.94 14.17
CA ALA A 147 0.76 10.37 14.37
C ALA A 147 -0.33 11.03 15.25
N SER A 148 -1.53 10.46 15.29
CA SER A 148 -2.59 10.90 16.20
C SER A 148 -2.45 10.38 17.65
N GLY A 149 -1.42 9.58 17.96
CA GLY A 149 -1.17 9.04 19.30
C GLY A 149 -2.11 7.92 19.74
N ARG A 150 -2.89 7.36 18.81
CA ARG A 150 -4.00 6.42 19.14
C ARG A 150 -3.66 4.97 18.99
N LEU A 151 -2.47 4.68 18.47
CA LEU A 151 -1.94 3.33 18.46
C LEU A 151 -1.80 2.81 19.90
N ALA A 152 -1.23 3.61 20.80
CA ALA A 152 -0.98 3.24 22.19
C ALA A 152 -2.26 3.00 23.00
N SER A 153 -3.33 3.76 22.74
CA SER A 153 -4.60 3.64 23.47
C SER A 153 -5.53 2.55 22.93
N GLY A 154 -5.22 1.96 21.77
CA GLY A 154 -6.13 1.00 21.11
C GLY A 154 -7.37 1.66 20.46
N ALA A 155 -7.53 2.98 20.57
CA ALA A 155 -8.70 3.71 20.05
C ALA A 155 -8.80 3.69 18.50
N TYR A 156 -7.79 3.14 17.83
CA TYR A 156 -7.82 2.86 16.41
C TYR A 156 -8.87 1.80 16.04
N LYS A 157 -9.29 0.92 16.98
CA LYS A 157 -10.30 -0.13 16.73
C LYS A 157 -11.72 0.43 16.61
N ASN A 158 -12.00 1.02 15.46
CA ASN A 158 -13.29 1.64 15.15
C ASN A 158 -13.80 1.21 13.76
N ALA A 159 -14.93 1.78 13.34
CA ALA A 159 -15.55 1.43 12.07
C ALA A 159 -14.63 1.70 10.86
N THR A 160 -13.76 2.72 10.94
CA THR A 160 -12.77 3.00 9.90
C THR A 160 -11.73 1.89 9.83
N TYR A 161 -11.22 1.41 10.97
CA TYR A 161 -10.29 0.28 10.99
C TYR A 161 -10.93 -0.98 10.41
N GLY A 162 -12.17 -1.29 10.81
CA GLY A 162 -12.89 -2.44 10.25
C GLY A 162 -13.03 -2.38 8.73
N ARG A 163 -13.28 -1.20 8.17
CA ARG A 163 -13.28 -1.01 6.71
C ARG A 163 -11.92 -1.19 6.08
N VAL A 164 -10.86 -0.66 6.68
CA VAL A 164 -9.49 -0.83 6.18
C VAL A 164 -9.16 -2.30 6.10
N VAL A 165 -9.34 -3.06 7.20
CA VAL A 165 -9.07 -4.51 7.20
C VAL A 165 -9.92 -5.22 6.15
N LYS A 166 -11.23 -4.96 6.10
CA LYS A 166 -12.11 -5.56 5.09
C LYS A 166 -11.65 -5.29 3.66
N VAL A 167 -11.26 -4.06 3.34
CA VAL A 167 -10.83 -3.69 1.97
C VAL A 167 -9.56 -4.43 1.57
N VAL A 168 -8.65 -4.67 2.51
CA VAL A 168 -7.32 -5.25 2.22
C VAL A 168 -7.21 -6.74 2.53
N THR A 169 -8.21 -7.36 3.15
CA THR A 169 -8.23 -8.82 3.37
C THR A 169 -9.19 -9.55 2.45
N VAL A 170 -10.19 -8.87 1.90
CA VAL A 170 -11.12 -9.48 0.94
C VAL A 170 -10.38 -9.87 -0.33
N THR A 171 -10.58 -11.11 -0.76
CA THR A 171 -10.16 -11.60 -2.07
C THR A 171 -10.88 -10.80 -3.14
N MET A 172 -10.12 -10.14 -4.00
CA MET A 172 -10.64 -9.48 -5.19
C MET A 172 -10.46 -10.45 -6.38
N ASP A 173 -10.23 -9.92 -7.58
CA ASP A 173 -10.08 -10.74 -8.78
C ASP A 173 -8.84 -11.66 -8.73
N TYR A 174 -7.77 -11.24 -8.04
CA TYR A 174 -6.58 -12.06 -7.81
C TYR A 174 -6.05 -11.94 -6.39
N GLU A 175 -5.77 -13.10 -5.80
CA GLU A 175 -5.37 -13.25 -4.41
C GLU A 175 -3.98 -12.68 -4.09
N ALA A 176 -3.06 -12.75 -5.06
CA ALA A 176 -1.69 -12.29 -4.87
C ALA A 176 -1.59 -10.80 -4.53
N GLN A 177 -2.60 -10.00 -4.86
CA GLN A 177 -2.67 -8.58 -4.53
C GLN A 177 -2.78 -8.31 -3.03
N GLN A 178 -3.31 -9.26 -2.25
CA GLN A 178 -3.61 -9.08 -0.83
C GLN A 178 -2.67 -9.85 0.09
N ILE A 179 -1.71 -10.62 -0.47
CA ILE A 179 -0.76 -11.44 0.31
C ILE A 179 -0.08 -10.65 1.44
N PRO A 180 0.50 -9.45 1.21
CA PRO A 180 1.16 -8.70 2.28
C PRO A 180 0.21 -8.37 3.44
N HIS A 181 -1.05 -8.15 3.13
CA HIS A 181 -2.10 -7.80 4.08
C HIS A 181 -2.54 -9.04 4.87
N TRP A 182 -2.68 -10.18 4.21
CA TRP A 182 -3.03 -11.45 4.87
C TRP A 182 -1.95 -11.93 5.81
N VAL A 183 -0.68 -11.81 5.41
CA VAL A 183 0.46 -12.14 6.27
C VAL A 183 0.45 -11.26 7.52
N PHE A 184 0.17 -9.97 7.37
CA PHE A 184 0.14 -9.03 8.49
C PHE A 184 -1.06 -9.23 9.43
N TYR A 185 -2.28 -9.36 8.88
CA TYR A 185 -3.49 -9.49 9.69
C TYR A 185 -3.77 -10.92 10.15
N GLY A 186 -3.07 -11.92 9.59
CA GLY A 186 -3.32 -13.33 9.85
C GLY A 186 -4.69 -13.82 9.35
N ILE A 187 -5.32 -13.07 8.45
CA ILE A 187 -6.69 -13.31 7.97
C ILE A 187 -6.70 -13.26 6.46
N ARG A 188 -7.32 -14.25 5.82
CA ARG A 188 -7.59 -14.31 4.38
C ARG A 188 -9.10 -14.30 4.17
N GLY A 189 -9.57 -13.43 3.29
CA GLY A 189 -10.99 -13.34 2.93
C GLY A 189 -11.76 -12.26 3.70
N ARG A 190 -13.09 -12.35 3.58
CA ARG A 190 -14.01 -11.37 4.13
C ARG A 190 -14.17 -11.59 5.63
N LEU A 191 -13.75 -10.61 6.42
CA LEU A 191 -14.16 -10.53 7.82
C LEU A 191 -15.68 -10.37 7.88
N ASP A 192 -16.35 -11.27 8.59
CA ASP A 192 -17.76 -11.09 8.92
C ASP A 192 -17.90 -9.94 9.93
N ASP A 193 -19.01 -9.22 9.87
CA ASP A 193 -19.24 -8.06 10.76
C ASP A 193 -19.29 -8.45 12.27
N LYS A 194 -19.32 -9.75 12.57
CA LYS A 194 -19.27 -10.33 13.93
C LYS A 194 -17.87 -10.73 14.40
N GLU A 195 -16.88 -10.78 13.52
CA GLU A 195 -15.52 -11.18 13.87
C GLU A 195 -14.77 -10.05 14.58
N ARG A 196 -13.96 -10.41 15.57
CA ARG A 196 -13.20 -9.45 16.35
C ARG A 196 -12.07 -8.88 15.49
N LEU A 197 -12.04 -7.55 15.33
CA LEU A 197 -10.99 -6.87 14.58
C LEU A 197 -9.60 -7.23 15.14
N PRO A 198 -8.62 -7.56 14.27
CA PRO A 198 -7.31 -8.04 14.70
C PRO A 198 -6.61 -7.04 15.63
N ASN A 199 -5.84 -7.56 16.58
CA ASN A 199 -4.88 -6.75 17.31
C ASN A 199 -3.68 -6.49 16.41
N VAL A 200 -3.01 -5.36 16.62
CA VAL A 200 -1.80 -5.02 15.88
C VAL A 200 -0.69 -4.76 16.88
N ASP A 201 0.37 -5.55 16.77
CA ASP A 201 1.60 -5.32 17.51
C ASP A 201 2.38 -4.18 16.84
N PRO A 202 2.79 -3.12 17.57
CA PRO A 202 3.59 -2.03 17.02
C PRO A 202 4.87 -2.49 16.30
N VAL A 203 5.51 -3.57 16.75
CA VAL A 203 6.72 -4.10 16.10
C VAL A 203 6.39 -4.68 14.73
N GLN A 204 5.36 -5.53 14.67
CA GLN A 204 4.85 -6.06 13.40
C GLN A 204 4.36 -4.96 12.46
N LEU A 205 3.68 -3.93 12.99
CA LEU A 205 3.19 -2.80 12.21
C LEU A 205 4.33 -2.05 11.51
N HIS A 206 5.44 -1.82 12.22
CA HIS A 206 6.60 -1.17 11.61
C HIS A 206 7.20 -2.00 10.47
N GLY A 207 7.29 -3.32 10.64
CA GLY A 207 7.73 -4.24 9.57
C GLY A 207 6.78 -4.18 8.36
N TYR A 208 5.49 -4.19 8.62
CA TYR A 208 4.45 -4.10 7.59
C TYR A 208 4.50 -2.78 6.81
N LEU A 209 4.60 -1.63 7.49
CA LEU A 209 4.71 -0.33 6.82
C LEU A 209 5.96 -0.20 5.96
N LYS A 210 7.09 -0.77 6.40
CA LYS A 210 8.29 -0.84 5.56
C LYS A 210 8.04 -1.64 4.28
N HIS A 211 7.31 -2.75 4.37
CA HIS A 211 6.98 -3.58 3.23
C HIS A 211 6.01 -2.87 2.27
N LEU A 212 4.97 -2.20 2.77
CA LEU A 212 4.06 -1.39 1.94
C LEU A 212 4.82 -0.29 1.19
N PHE A 213 5.73 0.40 1.87
CA PHE A 213 6.56 1.42 1.24
C PHE A 213 7.48 0.84 0.15
N ARG A 214 7.98 -0.40 0.33
CA ARG A 214 8.71 -1.13 -0.70
C ARG A 214 7.89 -1.35 -1.95
N LEU A 215 6.62 -1.75 -1.80
CA LEU A 215 5.73 -1.91 -2.94
C LEU A 215 5.58 -0.62 -3.74
N PHE A 216 5.52 0.55 -3.09
CA PHE A 216 5.43 1.84 -3.78
C PHE A 216 6.65 2.17 -4.64
N TYR A 217 7.87 2.06 -4.08
CA TYR A 217 9.05 2.42 -4.86
C TYR A 217 9.40 1.37 -5.90
N CYS A 218 9.16 0.08 -5.64
CA CYS A 218 9.34 -0.98 -6.63
C CYS A 218 8.37 -0.78 -7.80
N TYR A 219 7.10 -0.48 -7.51
CA TYR A 219 6.15 -0.10 -8.54
C TYR A 219 6.63 1.10 -9.36
N ASN A 220 7.11 2.17 -8.71
CA ASN A 220 7.60 3.35 -9.43
C ASN A 220 8.85 3.02 -10.27
N MET A 221 9.70 2.07 -9.86
CA MET A 221 10.85 1.64 -10.66
C MET A 221 10.46 0.81 -11.89
N VAL A 222 9.34 0.09 -11.82
CA VAL A 222 8.90 -0.80 -12.90
C VAL A 222 7.99 -0.06 -13.89
N MET A 223 7.13 0.84 -13.41
CA MET A 223 6.01 1.38 -14.20
C MET A 223 6.20 2.84 -14.66
N VAL A 224 7.31 3.50 -14.31
CA VAL A 224 7.60 4.93 -14.59
C VAL A 224 9.05 5.07 -15.05
#